data_AF-A0A8X6M636-F1
#
_entry.id   AF-A0A8X6M636-F1
#
_cell.length_a   1.000
_cell.length_b   1.000
_cell.length_c   1.000
_cell.angle_alpha   90.00
_cell.angle_beta   90.00
_cell.angle_gamma   90.00
#
_symmetry.space_group_name_H-M   'P 1'
#
loop_
_entity.id
_entity.type
_entity.pdbx_description
1 polymer ?
#
loop_
_entity_poly.entity_id
_entity_poly.type
_entity_poly.pdbx_seq_one_letter_code
_entity_poly.pdbx_strand_id
1 'polypeptide(L)'
;MPRSWIAFWGQFCRVHEDKNLREEDKFQYLLSSLKPRTKARDIAESYPPSKGNYLKVIDHLKSRFGRKDLLIEVYIRELLALVNNKSAIKLTDLYDKLGSDLRALETLNVTTSNYAAMLYPVVESCLPAEVLKAWDRHRLNREISKDLALGKEKVVENLMTFLRHEVEGEECRILAENGFGSKMN
;
A
#
# COMPACT_ATOMS: atom_id res chain seq x y z
N MET A 1 -3.02 -11.80 9.32
CA MET A 1 -2.27 -10.53 9.36
C MET A 1 -1.01 -10.52 8.47
N PRO A 2 -1.04 -10.94 7.18
CA PRO A 2 0.07 -10.62 6.27
C PRO A 2 0.05 -9.15 5.81
N ARG A 3 -1.07 -8.67 5.26
CA ARG A 3 -1.17 -7.34 4.62
C ARG A 3 -0.75 -6.16 5.50
N SER A 4 -1.05 -6.21 6.80
CA SER A 4 -0.70 -5.13 7.75
C SER A 4 0.63 -5.36 8.48
N TRP A 5 1.40 -6.39 8.13
CA TRP A 5 2.63 -6.73 8.82
C TRP A 5 3.68 -5.63 8.71
N ILE A 6 3.85 -5.01 7.53
CA ILE A 6 4.85 -3.96 7.31
C ILE A 6 4.60 -2.78 8.26
N ALA A 7 3.35 -2.32 8.34
CA ALA A 7 2.96 -1.22 9.22
C ALA A 7 3.18 -1.58 10.70
N PHE A 8 2.77 -2.79 11.11
CA PHE A 8 2.98 -3.27 12.48
C PHE A 8 4.47 -3.35 12.83
N TRP A 9 5.26 -4.03 12.01
CA TRP A 9 6.68 -4.25 12.28
C TRP A 9 7.46 -2.94 12.24
N GLY A 10 7.13 -2.02 11.33
CA GLY A 10 7.74 -0.69 11.28
C GLY A 10 7.52 0.16 12.53
N GLN A 11 6.43 -0.07 13.27
CA GLN A 11 6.18 0.57 14.58
C GLN A 11 6.86 -0.20 15.71
N PHE A 12 6.70 -1.53 15.71
CA PHE A 12 7.16 -2.39 16.80
C PHE A 12 8.68 -2.63 16.81
N CYS A 13 9.37 -2.52 15.67
CA CYS A 13 10.80 -2.80 15.57
C CYS A 13 11.64 -1.97 16.54
N ARG A 14 11.25 -0.70 16.79
CA ARG A 14 11.92 0.18 17.75
C ARG A 14 11.92 -0.38 19.16
N VAL A 15 10.80 -0.95 19.60
CA VAL A 15 10.67 -1.62 20.91
C VAL A 15 11.47 -2.92 20.93
N HIS A 16 11.45 -3.68 19.83
CA HIS A 16 12.23 -4.90 19.72
C HIS A 16 13.74 -4.66 19.81
N GLU A 17 14.24 -3.61 19.16
CA GLU A 17 15.65 -3.25 19.05
C GLU A 17 16.20 -2.48 20.28
N ASP A 18 15.32 -1.92 21.11
CA ASP A 18 15.71 -1.18 22.32
C ASP A 18 16.44 -2.09 23.32
N LYS A 19 17.72 -1.86 23.55
CA LYS A 19 18.56 -2.66 24.47
C LYS A 19 18.31 -2.35 25.94
N ASN A 20 17.63 -1.24 26.25
CA ASN A 20 17.33 -0.83 27.62
C ASN A 20 16.03 -1.46 28.15
N LEU A 21 15.17 -1.96 27.26
CA LEU A 21 13.94 -2.66 27.64
C LEU A 21 14.22 -4.14 27.89
N ARG A 22 13.69 -4.65 29.01
CA ARG A 22 13.74 -6.08 29.32
C ARG A 22 12.79 -6.84 28.39
N GLU A 23 13.12 -8.09 28.08
CA GLU A 23 12.35 -8.90 27.14
C GLU A 23 10.92 -9.17 27.64
N GLU A 24 10.72 -9.24 28.95
CA GLU A 24 9.42 -9.36 29.60
C GLU A 24 8.55 -8.12 29.33
N ASP A 25 9.12 -6.92 29.46
CA ASP A 25 8.43 -5.66 29.18
C ASP A 25 8.12 -5.55 27.67
N LYS A 26 9.06 -5.97 26.81
CA LYS A 26 8.83 -6.07 25.35
C LYS A 26 7.71 -7.05 25.01
N PHE A 27 7.59 -8.16 25.73
CA PHE A 27 6.53 -9.14 25.52
C PHE A 27 5.17 -8.55 25.95
N GLN A 28 5.08 -7.90 27.10
CA GLN A 28 3.85 -7.22 27.51
C GLN A 28 3.43 -6.14 26.50
N TYR A 29 4.40 -5.37 26.00
CA TYR A 29 4.16 -4.39 24.94
C TYR A 29 3.72 -5.04 23.63
N LEU A 30 4.33 -6.16 23.22
CA LEU A 30 3.94 -6.93 22.05
C LEU A 30 2.48 -7.36 22.13
N LEU A 31 2.08 -7.97 23.26
CA LEU A 31 0.69 -8.35 23.48
C LEU A 31 -0.19 -7.12 23.31
N SER A 32 0.07 -6.04 24.04
CA SER A 32 -0.73 -4.81 24.02
C SER A 32 -0.85 -4.18 22.62
N SER A 33 0.18 -4.32 21.79
CA SER A 33 0.22 -3.81 20.41
C SER A 33 -0.56 -4.67 19.42
N LEU A 34 -0.78 -5.95 19.73
CA LEU A 34 -1.53 -6.87 18.88
C LEU A 34 -3.03 -6.71 19.12
N LYS A 35 -3.78 -6.51 18.02
CA LYS A 35 -5.24 -6.40 18.06
C LYS A 35 -5.87 -7.67 18.67
N PRO A 36 -6.76 -7.55 19.66
CA PRO A 36 -7.49 -8.69 20.22
C PRO A 36 -8.22 -9.50 19.15
N ARG A 37 -8.42 -10.80 19.40
CA ARG A 37 -9.16 -11.73 18.52
C ARG A 37 -8.57 -11.83 17.10
N THR A 38 -7.26 -11.67 16.97
CA THR A 38 -6.54 -11.89 15.70
C THR A 38 -5.61 -13.08 15.80
N LYS A 39 -5.33 -13.74 14.67
CA LYS A 39 -4.37 -14.87 14.63
C LYS A 39 -2.97 -14.51 15.15
N ALA A 40 -2.55 -13.25 15.02
CA ALA A 40 -1.28 -12.80 15.57
C ALA A 40 -1.33 -12.74 17.11
N ARG A 41 -2.44 -12.25 17.67
CA ARG A 41 -2.70 -12.28 19.11
C ARG A 41 -2.79 -13.70 19.65
N ASP A 42 -3.53 -14.58 18.98
CA ASP A 42 -3.64 -16.00 19.36
C ASP A 42 -2.25 -16.67 19.43
N ILE A 43 -1.37 -16.39 18.46
CA ILE A 43 0.01 -16.88 18.47
C ILE A 43 0.78 -16.33 19.67
N ALA A 44 0.72 -15.02 19.93
CA ALA A 44 1.47 -14.42 21.03
C ALA A 44 1.00 -14.92 22.42
N GLU A 45 -0.31 -15.12 22.60
CA GLU A 45 -0.90 -15.64 23.84
C GLU A 45 -0.65 -17.14 24.05
N SER A 46 -0.35 -17.89 22.99
CA SER A 46 -0.03 -19.33 23.11
C SER A 46 1.29 -19.62 23.84
N TYR A 47 2.12 -18.59 24.06
CA TYR A 47 3.38 -18.70 24.79
C TYR A 47 3.24 -18.09 26.19
N PRO A 48 3.67 -18.79 27.25
CA PRO A 48 3.75 -18.20 28.58
C PRO A 48 4.63 -16.94 28.57
N PRO A 49 4.16 -15.78 29.10
CA PRO A 49 4.92 -14.54 29.16
C PRO A 49 6.20 -14.70 29.98
N SER A 50 7.32 -14.87 29.31
CA SER A 50 8.63 -15.03 29.94
C SER A 50 9.75 -14.56 29.00
N LYS A 51 10.89 -14.20 29.60
CA LYS A 51 12.12 -13.83 28.90
C LYS A 51 12.47 -14.81 27.77
N GLY A 52 12.57 -16.10 28.10
CA GLY A 52 12.97 -17.15 27.17
C GLY A 52 11.96 -17.44 26.05
N ASN A 53 10.72 -16.95 26.16
CA ASN A 53 9.69 -17.14 25.13
C ASN A 53 9.50 -15.91 24.23
N TYR A 54 9.96 -14.72 24.64
CA TYR A 54 9.80 -13.50 23.84
C TYR A 54 10.35 -13.65 22.42
N LEU A 55 11.61 -14.07 22.28
CA LEU A 55 12.23 -14.25 20.96
C LEU A 55 11.53 -15.33 20.14
N LYS A 56 11.09 -16.42 20.78
CA LYS A 56 10.35 -17.51 20.10
C LYS A 56 9.03 -17.00 19.52
N VAL A 57 8.30 -16.16 20.24
CA VAL A 57 7.07 -15.53 19.73
C VAL A 57 7.37 -14.62 18.55
N ILE A 58 8.41 -13.78 18.65
CA ILE A 58 8.81 -12.89 17.57
C ILE A 58 9.16 -13.69 16.30
N ASP A 59 9.94 -14.76 16.44
CA ASP A 59 10.32 -15.61 15.32
C ASP A 59 9.11 -16.31 14.72
N HIS A 60 8.17 -16.79 15.55
CA HIS A 60 6.92 -17.38 15.06
C HIS A 60 6.08 -16.36 14.29
N LEU A 61 5.94 -15.13 14.80
CA LEU A 61 5.20 -14.06 14.12
C LEU A 61 5.87 -13.66 12.80
N LYS A 62 7.19 -13.49 12.78
CA LYS A 62 7.97 -13.19 11.57
C LYS A 62 7.83 -14.31 10.53
N SER A 63 7.97 -15.57 10.94
CA SER A 63 7.80 -16.73 10.06
C SER A 63 6.39 -16.83 9.48
N ARG A 64 5.37 -16.52 10.30
CA ARG A 64 3.97 -16.62 9.85
C ARG A 64 3.52 -15.45 8.97
N PHE A 65 3.93 -14.23 9.29
CA PHE A 65 3.38 -13.00 8.69
C PHE A 65 4.42 -12.11 8.00
N GLY A 66 5.69 -12.20 8.38
CA GLY A 66 6.77 -11.33 7.90
C GLY A 66 7.60 -11.89 6.74
N ARG A 67 7.15 -12.99 6.13
CA ARG A 67 7.78 -13.58 4.94
C ARG A 67 7.67 -12.62 3.75
N LYS A 68 8.81 -12.09 3.30
CA LYS A 68 8.86 -11.06 2.25
C LYS A 68 8.22 -11.51 0.95
N ASP A 69 8.50 -12.75 0.52
CA ASP A 69 7.90 -13.42 -0.64
C ASP A 69 6.37 -13.47 -0.55
N LEU A 70 5.84 -13.92 0.59
CA LEU A 70 4.39 -13.96 0.82
C LEU A 70 3.78 -12.55 0.82
N LEU A 71 4.46 -11.57 1.42
CA LEU A 71 3.98 -10.20 1.46
C LEU A 71 3.89 -9.63 0.04
N ILE A 72 4.95 -9.77 -0.77
CA ILE A 72 4.95 -9.36 -2.18
C ILE A 72 3.75 -9.99 -2.90
N GLU A 73 3.55 -11.29 -2.74
CA GLU A 73 2.41 -11.99 -3.35
C GLU A 73 1.06 -11.40 -2.93
N VAL A 74 0.86 -11.10 -1.64
CA VAL A 74 -0.36 -10.47 -1.13
C VAL A 74 -0.61 -9.13 -1.80
N TYR A 75 0.39 -8.25 -1.87
CA TYR A 75 0.26 -6.93 -2.50
C TYR A 75 -0.01 -7.03 -4.01
N ILE A 76 0.69 -7.91 -4.73
CA ILE A 76 0.45 -8.13 -6.16
C ILE A 76 -0.97 -8.68 -6.39
N ARG A 77 -1.45 -9.60 -5.56
CA ARG A 77 -2.83 -10.12 -5.67
C ARG A 77 -3.88 -9.05 -5.38
N GLU A 78 -3.61 -8.12 -4.46
CA GLU A 78 -4.51 -6.98 -4.22
C GLU A 78 -4.55 -6.03 -5.41
N LEU A 79 -3.40 -5.71 -6.01
CA LEU A 79 -3.35 -4.95 -7.27
C LEU A 79 -4.13 -5.66 -8.39
N LEU A 80 -3.97 -6.97 -8.55
CA LEU A 80 -4.72 -7.76 -9.53
C LEU A 80 -6.23 -7.80 -9.23
N ALA A 81 -6.63 -7.80 -7.95
CA ALA A 81 -8.03 -7.73 -7.57
C ALA A 81 -8.68 -6.39 -7.95
N LEU A 82 -7.90 -5.29 -8.02
CA LEU A 82 -8.38 -4.00 -8.51
C LEU A 82 -8.70 -4.04 -10.01
N VAL A 83 -7.91 -4.77 -10.81
CA VAL A 83 -8.18 -4.97 -12.25
C VAL A 83 -9.59 -5.51 -12.48
N ASN A 84 -10.04 -6.44 -11.65
CA ASN A 84 -11.36 -7.06 -11.76
C ASN A 84 -12.51 -6.17 -11.27
N ASN A 85 -12.23 -5.12 -10.48
CA ASN A 85 -13.25 -4.27 -9.85
C ASN A 85 -13.22 -2.81 -10.32
N LYS A 86 -12.52 -2.52 -11.43
CA LYS A 86 -12.25 -1.16 -11.89
C LYS A 86 -13.47 -0.31 -12.24
N SER A 87 -14.63 -0.91 -12.55
CA SER A 87 -15.86 -0.16 -12.84
C SER A 87 -16.69 0.19 -11.60
N ALA A 88 -16.40 -0.43 -10.45
CA ALA A 88 -17.18 -0.27 -9.22
C ALA A 88 -16.48 0.60 -8.17
N ILE A 89 -15.21 0.93 -8.38
CA ILE A 89 -14.38 1.70 -7.45
C ILE A 89 -14.32 3.17 -7.87
N LYS A 90 -14.41 4.09 -6.89
CA LYS A 90 -14.19 5.51 -7.13
C LYS A 90 -12.73 5.77 -7.51
N LEU A 91 -12.48 6.81 -8.30
CA LEU A 91 -11.12 7.14 -8.73
C LEU A 91 -10.20 7.47 -7.54
N THR A 92 -10.71 8.17 -6.52
CA THR A 92 -10.01 8.44 -5.25
C THR A 92 -9.58 7.15 -4.55
N ASP A 93 -10.52 6.23 -4.34
CA ASP A 93 -10.27 4.94 -3.69
C ASP A 93 -9.27 4.10 -4.50
N LEU A 94 -9.35 4.14 -5.83
CA LEU A 94 -8.41 3.45 -6.71
C LEU A 94 -6.99 4.02 -6.56
N TYR A 95 -6.86 5.34 -6.63
CA TYR A 95 -5.58 6.03 -6.48
C TYR A 95 -4.93 5.75 -5.12
N ASP A 96 -5.71 5.82 -4.03
CA ASP A 96 -5.22 5.57 -2.68
C ASP A 96 -4.75 4.12 -2.49
N LYS A 97 -5.51 3.16 -3.02
CA LYS A 97 -5.15 1.73 -2.97
C LYS A 97 -3.90 1.43 -3.79
N LEU A 98 -3.85 1.87 -5.05
CA LEU A 98 -2.67 1.73 -5.91
C LEU A 98 -1.44 2.32 -5.23
N GLY A 99 -1.55 3.55 -4.72
CA GLY A 99 -0.45 4.21 -4.02
C GLY A 99 -0.01 3.46 -2.75
N SER A 100 -0.96 2.94 -1.96
CA SER A 100 -0.67 2.17 -0.75
C SER A 100 0.07 0.87 -1.06
N ASP A 101 -0.40 0.11 -2.06
CA ASP A 101 0.19 -1.16 -2.46
C ASP A 101 1.59 -0.96 -3.07
N LEU A 102 1.76 0.05 -3.94
CA LEU A 102 3.05 0.37 -4.54
C LEU A 102 4.10 0.79 -3.51
N ARG A 103 3.75 1.65 -2.54
CA ARG A 103 4.68 2.04 -1.44
C ARG A 103 5.05 0.85 -0.56
N ALA A 104 4.13 -0.06 -0.33
CA ALA A 104 4.40 -1.25 0.46
C ALA A 104 5.30 -2.25 -0.28
N LEU A 105 5.11 -2.42 -1.59
CA LEU A 105 6.01 -3.17 -2.46
C LEU A 105 7.41 -2.55 -2.48
N GLU A 106 7.51 -1.22 -2.56
CA GLU A 106 8.78 -0.49 -2.48
C GLU A 106 9.52 -0.76 -1.16
N THR A 107 8.80 -0.79 -0.02
CA THR A 107 9.35 -1.17 1.29
C THR A 107 9.89 -2.61 1.34
N LEU A 108 9.40 -3.47 0.44
CA LEU A 108 9.89 -4.84 0.27
C LEU A 108 11.00 -4.96 -0.79
N ASN A 109 11.56 -3.83 -1.25
CA ASN A 109 12.55 -3.72 -2.33
C ASN A 109 12.02 -4.10 -3.73
N VAL A 110 10.69 -4.10 -3.92
CA VAL A 110 10.06 -4.19 -5.24
C VAL A 110 9.84 -2.77 -5.75
N THR A 111 10.90 -2.17 -6.27
CA THR A 111 10.91 -0.77 -6.73
C THR A 111 10.45 -0.66 -8.19
N THR A 112 9.94 0.51 -8.56
CA THR A 112 9.63 0.86 -9.96
C THR A 112 10.88 0.77 -10.84
N SER A 113 12.07 1.12 -10.34
CA SER A 113 13.33 0.98 -11.08
C SER A 113 13.64 -0.47 -11.50
N ASN A 114 13.39 -1.45 -10.62
CA ASN A 114 13.73 -2.85 -10.89
C ASN A 114 12.57 -3.67 -11.49
N TYR A 115 11.33 -3.21 -11.31
CA TYR A 115 10.12 -3.98 -11.67
C TYR A 115 9.11 -3.18 -12.49
N ALA A 116 9.43 -1.97 -13.00
CA ALA A 116 8.52 -1.15 -13.79
C ALA A 116 7.89 -1.92 -14.97
N ALA A 117 8.68 -2.73 -15.67
CA ALA A 117 8.19 -3.51 -16.82
C ALA A 117 7.07 -4.50 -16.45
N MET A 118 7.06 -5.01 -15.22
CA MET A 118 6.02 -5.91 -14.71
C MET A 118 4.88 -5.14 -14.03
N LEU A 119 5.20 -4.09 -13.26
CA LEU A 119 4.21 -3.32 -12.50
C LEU A 119 3.35 -2.45 -13.41
N TYR A 120 3.91 -1.89 -14.48
CA TYR A 120 3.19 -0.97 -15.35
C TYR A 120 1.92 -1.58 -15.96
N PRO A 121 1.95 -2.74 -16.65
CA PRO A 121 0.75 -3.34 -17.21
C PRO A 121 -0.33 -3.64 -16.17
N VAL A 122 0.07 -3.97 -14.93
CA VAL A 122 -0.86 -4.24 -13.83
C VAL A 122 -1.56 -2.94 -13.41
N VAL A 123 -0.79 -1.88 -13.15
CA VAL A 123 -1.34 -0.58 -12.72
C VAL A 123 -2.20 0.04 -13.82
N GLU A 124 -1.76 -0.04 -15.08
CA GLU A 124 -2.54 0.42 -16.24
C GLU A 124 -3.86 -0.35 -16.38
N SER A 125 -3.85 -1.67 -16.14
CA SER A 125 -5.04 -2.51 -16.24
C SER A 125 -6.10 -2.22 -15.18
N CYS A 126 -5.71 -1.62 -14.05
CA CYS A 126 -6.61 -1.19 -12.98
C CYS A 126 -7.46 0.04 -13.35
N LEU A 127 -7.10 0.77 -14.41
CA LEU A 127 -7.78 2.01 -14.77
C LEU A 127 -9.16 1.76 -15.40
N PRO A 128 -10.20 2.50 -14.98
CA PRO A 128 -11.47 2.55 -15.71
C PRO A 128 -11.26 3.03 -17.15
N ALA A 129 -12.14 2.62 -18.06
CA ALA A 129 -11.98 2.89 -19.50
C ALA A 129 -11.82 4.38 -19.82
N GLU A 130 -12.58 5.26 -19.16
CA GLU A 130 -12.51 6.70 -19.41
C GLU A 130 -11.19 7.32 -18.91
N VAL A 131 -10.69 6.86 -17.76
CA VAL A 131 -9.41 7.28 -17.19
C VAL A 131 -8.25 6.77 -18.06
N LEU A 132 -8.34 5.54 -18.56
CA LEU A 132 -7.35 4.98 -19.47
C LEU A 132 -7.27 5.77 -20.78
N LYS A 133 -8.41 6.11 -21.39
CA LYS A 133 -8.44 6.97 -22.58
C LYS A 133 -7.82 8.35 -22.31
N ALA A 134 -8.07 8.94 -21.15
CA ALA A 134 -7.47 10.20 -20.75
C ALA A 134 -5.96 10.08 -20.58
N TRP A 135 -5.49 8.99 -19.98
CA TRP A 135 -4.07 8.67 -19.85
C TRP A 135 -3.39 8.51 -21.21
N ASP A 136 -4.00 7.80 -22.16
CA ASP A 136 -3.46 7.63 -23.52
C ASP A 136 -3.30 8.97 -24.24
N ARG A 137 -4.31 9.85 -24.16
CA ARG A 137 -4.22 11.21 -24.72
C ARG A 137 -3.10 12.02 -24.09
N HIS A 138 -2.98 11.95 -22.77
CA HIS A 138 -1.94 12.65 -22.02
C HIS A 138 -0.53 12.17 -22.39
N ARG A 139 -0.35 10.85 -22.57
CA ARG A 139 0.91 10.26 -23.03
C ARG A 139 1.28 10.70 -24.43
N LEU A 140 0.35 10.59 -25.39
CA LEU A 140 0.58 10.97 -26.78
C LEU A 140 0.99 12.45 -26.91
N ASN A 141 0.33 13.34 -26.17
CA ASN A 141 0.67 14.76 -26.17
C ASN A 141 2.08 15.03 -25.62
N ARG A 142 2.55 14.26 -24.64
CA ARG A 142 3.93 14.37 -24.13
C ARG A 142 4.98 13.80 -25.07
N GLU A 143 4.67 12.71 -25.77
CA GLU A 143 5.54 12.13 -26.81
C GLU A 143 5.75 13.12 -27.97
N ILE A 144 4.68 13.80 -28.40
CA ILE A 144 4.74 14.85 -29.44
C ILE A 144 5.59 16.05 -28.98
N SER A 145 5.54 16.37 -27.68
CA SER A 145 6.28 17.49 -27.08
C SER A 145 7.78 17.23 -26.85
N LYS A 146 8.30 16.05 -27.26
CA LYS A 146 9.71 15.62 -27.11
C LYS A 146 10.26 15.64 -25.67
N ASP A 147 9.39 15.62 -24.66
CA ASP A 147 9.79 15.62 -23.25
C ASP A 147 10.23 14.22 -22.75
N LEU A 148 10.53 13.31 -23.68
CA LEU A 148 10.53 11.86 -23.48
C LEU A 148 11.92 11.26 -23.20
N ALA A 149 12.75 11.98 -22.45
CA ALA A 149 13.85 11.31 -21.74
C ALA A 149 13.36 10.58 -20.46
N LEU A 150 12.04 10.41 -20.26
CA LEU A 150 11.55 9.51 -19.23
C LEU A 150 11.64 8.07 -19.73
N GLY A 151 12.78 7.46 -19.41
CA GLY A 151 12.96 6.02 -19.54
C GLY A 151 11.80 5.25 -18.92
N LYS A 152 11.55 4.05 -19.46
CA LYS A 152 10.49 3.11 -19.02
C LYS A 152 10.45 2.91 -17.49
N GLU A 153 11.53 3.21 -16.79
CA GLU A 153 11.67 3.17 -15.33
C GLU A 153 10.71 4.11 -14.57
N LYS A 154 10.37 5.28 -15.13
CA LYS A 154 9.49 6.28 -14.46
C LYS A 154 8.03 6.24 -14.91
N VAL A 155 7.67 5.26 -15.75
CA VAL A 155 6.33 5.22 -16.36
C VAL A 155 5.21 5.07 -15.31
N VAL A 156 5.45 4.27 -14.26
CA VAL A 156 4.50 4.08 -13.16
C VAL A 156 4.36 5.36 -12.33
N GLU A 157 5.46 6.06 -12.07
CA GLU A 157 5.46 7.34 -11.35
C GLU A 157 4.69 8.43 -12.10
N ASN A 158 4.85 8.48 -13.43
CA ASN A 158 4.08 9.39 -14.27
C ASN A 158 2.59 9.10 -14.23
N LEU A 159 2.23 7.81 -14.29
CA LEU A 159 0.84 7.39 -14.24
C LEU A 159 0.22 7.76 -12.88
N MET A 160 0.92 7.51 -11.77
CA MET A 160 0.46 7.91 -10.44
C MET A 160 0.34 9.42 -10.29
N THR A 161 1.23 10.21 -10.91
CA THR A 161 1.12 11.68 -10.95
C THR A 161 -0.10 12.13 -11.75
N PHE A 162 -0.36 11.50 -12.90
CA PHE A 162 -1.57 11.78 -13.68
C PHE A 162 -2.84 11.47 -12.90
N LEU A 163 -2.92 10.31 -12.25
CA LEU A 163 -4.08 9.93 -11.45
C LEU A 163 -4.34 10.90 -10.30
N ARG A 164 -3.27 11.42 -9.67
CA ARG A 164 -3.40 12.47 -8.64
C ARG A 164 -4.12 13.69 -9.21
N HIS A 165 -3.71 14.18 -10.38
CA HIS A 165 -4.34 15.34 -10.99
C HIS A 165 -5.80 15.09 -11.40
N GLU A 166 -6.13 13.89 -11.88
CA GLU A 166 -7.53 13.53 -12.17
C GLU A 166 -8.38 13.48 -10.89
N VAL A 167 -7.83 12.96 -9.79
CA VAL A 167 -8.49 12.98 -8.47
C VAL A 167 -8.72 14.41 -7.99
N GLU A 168 -7.67 15.24 -7.98
CA GLU A 168 -7.74 16.65 -7.58
C GLU A 168 -8.76 17.42 -8.44
N GLY A 169 -8.77 17.17 -9.75
CA GLY A 169 -9.71 17.79 -10.69
C GLY A 169 -11.16 17.40 -10.41
N GLU A 170 -11.42 16.12 -10.12
CA GLU A 170 -12.75 15.62 -9.76
C GLU A 170 -13.23 16.21 -8.42
N GLU A 171 -12.35 16.30 -7.41
CA GLU A 171 -12.66 16.95 -6.13
C GLU A 171 -12.98 18.45 -6.32
N CYS A 172 -12.19 19.16 -7.13
CA CYS A 172 -12.47 20.56 -7.49
C CYS A 172 -13.81 20.72 -8.21
N ARG A 173 -14.15 19.80 -9.13
CA ARG A 173 -15.43 19.81 -9.84
C ARG A 173 -16.61 19.61 -8.88
N ILE A 174 -16.50 18.63 -7.98
CA ILE A 174 -17.48 18.38 -6.92
C ILE A 174 -17.64 19.61 -6.03
N LEU A 175 -16.54 20.29 -5.66
CA LEU A 175 -16.59 21.53 -4.87
C LEU A 175 -17.29 22.67 -5.64
N ALA A 176 -17.03 22.81 -6.94
CA ALA A 176 -17.69 23.83 -7.77
C ALA A 176 -19.19 23.55 -7.95
N GLU A 177 -19.58 22.28 -8.11
CA GLU A 177 -20.97 21.85 -8.26
C GLU A 177 -21.77 22.00 -6.96
N ASN A 178 -21.15 21.72 -5.80
CA ASN A 178 -21.79 21.82 -4.49
C ASN A 178 -21.64 23.20 -3.83
N GLY A 179 -20.74 24.06 -4.33
CA GLY A 179 -20.45 25.38 -3.76
C GLY A 179 -21.60 26.38 -3.89
N PHE A 180 -22.64 26.08 -4.70
CA PHE A 180 -23.73 27.00 -5.01
C PHE A 180 -25.14 26.58 -4.49
N GLY A 181 -25.28 25.64 -3.54
CA GLY A 181 -26.57 25.42 -2.82
C GLY A 181 -26.42 24.55 -1.57
N SER A 182 -26.91 24.86 -0.37
CA SER A 182 -28.13 25.59 0.00
C SER A 182 -27.98 26.29 1.38
N LYS A 183 -28.14 27.62 1.39
CA LYS A 183 -28.77 28.37 2.48
C LYS A 183 -29.80 29.31 1.86
N MET A 184 -31.01 28.81 1.69
CA MET A 184 -32.22 29.65 1.73
C MET A 184 -33.24 28.90 2.58
N ASN A 185 -33.37 29.35 3.83
CA ASN A 185 -34.57 29.15 4.64
C ASN A 185 -35.67 30.07 4.14
#